data_AF-A0A9D4PTS0-F1
#
_entry.id   AF-A0A9D4PTS0-F1
#
_cell.length_a   1.000
_cell.length_b   1.000
_cell.length_c   1.000
_cell.angle_alpha   90.00
_cell.angle_beta   90.00
_cell.angle_gamma   90.00
#
_symmetry.space_group_name_H-M   'P 1'
#
loop_
_entity.id
_entity.type
_entity.pdbx_description
1 polymer ?
#
loop_
_entity_poly.entity_id
_entity_poly.type
_entity_poly.pdbx_seq_one_letter_code
_entity_poly.pdbx_strand_id
1 'polypeptide(L)'
;MLKPTTSSHDQSRSSSEDVAESFPHLVFVQNKCTPGDFSPENVAAMSQTLDAIFTKSKLKYKGHISMDASMALGKEKQHQGPNLFLLPKRLSEQEEKRRSEGDAVPGYQDGGRLEQLASLLTLQVGSMPKQHITHTPLTEKNWFHYSARLWDAMQKSMVFMEYSRLLP
;
A
#
# COMPACT_ATOMS: atom_id res chain seq x y z
N MET A 1 12.84 -4.01 -10.09
CA MET A 1 14.16 -4.28 -10.70
C MET A 1 14.81 -3.04 -11.32
N LEU A 2 14.21 -1.84 -11.22
CA LEU A 2 14.75 -0.60 -11.78
C LEU A 2 15.15 0.44 -10.71
N LYS A 3 15.18 0.06 -9.43
CA LYS A 3 15.58 1.00 -8.37
C LYS A 3 17.11 1.09 -8.32
N PRO A 4 17.69 2.31 -8.22
CA PRO A 4 19.12 2.44 -7.98
C PRO A 4 19.48 1.71 -6.69
N THR A 5 20.63 1.04 -6.66
CA THR A 5 21.20 0.57 -5.40
C THR A 5 21.52 1.79 -4.55
N THR A 6 20.81 1.96 -3.44
CA THR A 6 21.05 3.04 -2.49
C THR A 6 22.32 2.72 -1.70
N SER A 7 23.49 2.93 -2.30
CA SER A 7 24.76 2.85 -1.57
C SER A 7 24.75 3.98 -0.55
N SER A 8 24.59 3.65 0.73
CA SER A 8 24.83 4.60 1.82
C SER A 8 26.32 4.95 1.77
N HIS A 9 26.67 6.09 1.18
CA HIS A 9 28.07 6.49 1.06
C HIS A 9 28.52 7.08 2.40
N ASP A 10 28.99 6.24 3.30
CA ASP A 10 29.95 6.65 4.32
C ASP A 10 31.33 6.26 3.79
N GLN A 11 32.14 7.25 3.41
CA GLN A 11 33.53 7.03 2.99
C GLN A 11 34.40 6.81 4.22
N SER A 12 34.13 5.78 5.01
CA SER A 12 35.09 5.23 5.95
C SER A 12 34.80 3.77 6.27
N ARG A 13 35.61 2.89 5.68
CA ARG A 13 36.03 1.59 6.22
C ARG A 13 34.91 0.69 6.82
N SER A 14 34.36 -0.21 6.01
CA SER A 14 34.32 -1.65 6.34
C SER A 14 33.72 -2.45 5.19
N SER A 15 34.19 -3.69 5.13
CA SER A 15 33.85 -4.78 4.22
C SER A 15 32.39 -4.84 3.76
N SER A 16 32.25 -5.12 2.47
CA SER A 16 31.10 -5.77 1.85
C SER A 16 30.46 -6.82 2.76
N GLU A 17 29.24 -6.55 3.24
CA GLU A 17 28.14 -7.50 3.48
C GLU A 17 26.97 -6.72 4.13
N ASP A 18 25.77 -6.88 3.57
CA ASP A 18 24.49 -6.39 4.11
C ASP A 18 24.18 -4.88 4.14
N VAL A 19 24.21 -4.19 2.99
CA VAL A 19 23.18 -3.14 2.78
C VAL A 19 21.86 -3.88 2.58
N ALA A 20 21.18 -4.20 3.67
CA ALA A 20 19.90 -4.90 3.66
C ALA A 20 18.96 -4.19 2.70
N GLU A 21 18.59 -4.87 1.62
CA GLU A 21 17.75 -4.30 0.58
C GLU A 21 16.36 -4.01 1.16
N SER A 22 16.10 -2.75 1.50
CA SER A 22 14.81 -2.36 2.08
C SER A 22 13.72 -2.38 1.03
N PHE A 23 12.65 -3.14 1.30
CA PHE A 23 11.45 -3.22 0.48
C PHE A 23 10.27 -2.58 1.22
N PRO A 24 9.57 -1.62 0.59
CA PRO A 24 8.46 -0.95 1.22
C PRO A 24 7.27 -1.91 1.38
N HIS A 25 6.36 -1.50 2.27
CA HIS A 25 5.03 -2.09 2.35
C HIS A 25 4.20 -1.70 1.13
N LEU A 26 3.41 -2.65 0.62
CA LEU A 26 2.48 -2.45 -0.48
C LEU A 26 1.06 -2.68 0.00
N VAL A 27 0.14 -1.80 -0.40
CA VAL A 27 -1.27 -1.85 -0.06
C VAL A 27 -2.07 -1.73 -1.35
N PHE A 28 -3.02 -2.64 -1.54
CA PHE A 28 -3.95 -2.64 -2.67
C PHE A 28 -5.25 -2.01 -2.23
N VAL A 29 -5.60 -0.86 -2.82
CA VAL A 29 -6.85 -0.17 -2.53
C VAL A 29 -7.73 -0.23 -3.77
N GLN A 30 -8.79 -1.04 -3.72
CA GLN A 30 -9.80 -1.08 -4.78
C GLN A 30 -10.83 0.02 -4.50
N ASN A 31 -10.85 1.04 -5.34
CA ASN A 31 -11.72 2.21 -5.17
C ASN A 31 -12.95 2.10 -6.07
N LYS A 32 -14.03 2.80 -5.68
CA LYS A 32 -15.33 2.81 -6.38
C LYS A 32 -15.96 1.42 -6.49
N CYS A 33 -15.76 0.58 -5.47
CA CYS A 33 -16.39 -0.73 -5.41
C CYS A 33 -17.91 -0.62 -5.47
N THR A 34 -18.49 -1.55 -6.21
CA THR A 34 -19.91 -1.89 -6.20
C THR A 34 -20.16 -2.95 -5.11
N PRO A 35 -21.41 -3.21 -4.69
CA PRO A 35 -21.71 -4.22 -3.67
C PRO A 35 -21.22 -5.61 -4.02
N GLY A 36 -21.31 -5.98 -5.30
CA GLY A 36 -20.86 -7.29 -5.76
C GLY A 36 -19.39 -7.51 -5.40
N ASP A 37 -18.57 -6.46 -5.44
CA ASP A 37 -17.14 -6.51 -5.10
C ASP A 37 -16.90 -6.83 -3.61
N PHE A 38 -17.85 -6.50 -2.72
CA PHE A 38 -17.76 -6.79 -1.29
C PHE A 38 -18.21 -8.21 -0.94
N SER A 39 -18.75 -8.98 -1.89
CA SER A 39 -19.11 -10.37 -1.63
C SER A 39 -17.87 -11.18 -1.18
N PRO A 40 -17.99 -12.06 -0.19
CA PRO A 40 -16.86 -12.85 0.31
C PRO A 40 -16.14 -13.63 -0.78
N GLU A 41 -16.88 -14.12 -1.78
CA GLU A 41 -16.34 -14.83 -2.93
C GLU A 41 -15.44 -13.92 -3.79
N ASN A 42 -15.89 -12.72 -4.14
CA ASN A 42 -15.10 -11.78 -4.93
C ASN A 42 -13.89 -11.26 -4.16
N VAL A 43 -14.03 -10.99 -2.86
CA VAL A 43 -12.90 -10.60 -2.00
C VAL A 43 -11.86 -11.72 -1.91
N ALA A 44 -12.30 -12.98 -1.77
CA ALA A 44 -11.40 -14.14 -1.76
C ALA A 44 -10.71 -14.31 -3.12
N ALA A 45 -11.43 -14.18 -4.23
CA ALA A 45 -10.87 -14.26 -5.57
C ALA A 45 -9.82 -13.16 -5.83
N MET A 46 -10.09 -11.92 -5.44
CA MET A 46 -9.13 -10.80 -5.50
C MET A 46 -7.88 -11.09 -4.68
N SER A 47 -8.06 -11.56 -3.43
CA SER A 47 -6.97 -11.92 -2.52
C SER A 47 -6.08 -13.03 -3.08
N GLN A 48 -6.67 -14.12 -3.59
CA GLN A 48 -5.93 -15.23 -4.20
C GLN A 48 -5.17 -14.79 -5.45
N THR A 49 -5.79 -13.97 -6.30
CA THR A 49 -5.17 -13.44 -7.51
C THR A 49 -3.95 -12.58 -7.19
N LEU A 50 -4.09 -11.66 -6.23
CA LEU A 50 -2.98 -10.82 -5.77
C LEU A 50 -1.85 -11.68 -5.18
N ASP A 51 -2.18 -12.71 -4.41
CA ASP A 51 -1.17 -13.57 -3.83
C ASP A 51 -0.38 -14.34 -4.89
N ALA A 52 -1.07 -14.91 -5.89
CA ALA A 52 -0.44 -15.61 -7.00
C ALA A 52 0.48 -14.69 -7.83
N ILE A 53 0.05 -13.46 -8.12
CA ILE A 53 0.84 -12.48 -8.88
C ILE A 53 2.10 -12.06 -8.11
N PHE A 54 1.96 -11.83 -6.80
CA PHE A 54 3.04 -11.28 -5.97
C PHE A 54 3.86 -12.34 -5.23
N THR A 55 3.61 -13.64 -5.45
CA THR A 55 4.31 -14.75 -4.76
C THR A 55 5.85 -14.64 -4.84
N LYS A 56 6.38 -14.17 -5.98
CA LYS A 56 7.83 -14.00 -6.19
C LYS A 56 8.33 -12.58 -5.93
N SER A 57 7.45 -11.67 -5.50
CA SER A 57 7.81 -10.29 -5.18
C SER A 57 8.51 -10.20 -3.84
N LYS A 58 9.51 -9.33 -3.74
CA LYS A 58 10.18 -9.00 -2.48
C LYS A 58 9.44 -7.93 -1.66
N LEU A 59 8.35 -7.36 -2.21
CA LEU A 59 7.57 -6.31 -1.54
C LEU A 59 6.81 -6.85 -0.32
N LYS A 60 6.58 -6.01 0.69
CA LYS A 60 5.86 -6.41 1.90
C LYS A 60 4.37 -6.17 1.71
N TYR A 61 3.71 -7.10 1.03
CA TYR A 61 2.32 -6.94 0.59
C TYR A 61 1.28 -7.64 1.48
N LYS A 62 1.65 -8.23 2.62
CA LYS A 62 0.74 -9.00 3.50
C LYS A 62 0.73 -8.48 4.95
N GLY A 63 -0.37 -8.74 5.64
CA GLY A 63 -0.51 -8.76 7.11
C GLY A 63 -0.47 -7.49 7.92
N HIS A 64 -0.60 -6.33 7.27
CA HIS A 64 -0.73 -5.05 7.95
C HIS A 64 -2.09 -4.39 7.76
N ILE A 65 -2.79 -4.68 6.65
CA ILE A 65 -4.05 -4.02 6.31
C ILE A 65 -5.10 -5.06 5.93
N SER A 66 -6.34 -4.85 6.41
CA SER A 66 -7.48 -5.73 6.17
C SER A 66 -8.79 -4.97 6.32
N MET A 67 -9.84 -5.46 5.66
CA MET A 67 -11.22 -4.98 5.83
C MET A 67 -11.78 -5.24 7.24
N ASP A 68 -11.18 -6.15 8.01
CA ASP A 68 -11.61 -6.43 9.38
C ASP A 68 -11.22 -5.31 10.35
N ALA A 69 -12.21 -4.74 11.03
CA ALA A 69 -12.02 -3.71 12.05
C ALA A 69 -11.21 -4.22 13.26
N SER A 70 -11.17 -5.53 13.52
CA SER A 70 -10.36 -6.14 14.58
C SER A 70 -8.86 -5.85 14.40
N MET A 71 -8.39 -5.80 13.15
CA MET A 71 -7.01 -5.45 12.78
C MET A 71 -6.72 -3.98 13.04
N ALA A 72 -7.70 -3.09 12.83
CA ALA A 72 -7.57 -1.67 13.14
C ALA A 72 -7.42 -1.42 14.65
N LEU A 73 -7.96 -2.32 15.49
CA LEU A 73 -7.94 -2.25 16.95
C LEU A 73 -6.79 -3.04 17.58
N GLY A 74 -5.93 -3.68 16.78
CA GLY A 74 -4.76 -4.44 17.26
C GLY A 74 -5.10 -5.69 18.07
N LYS A 75 -6.31 -6.24 17.92
CA LYS A 75 -6.82 -7.35 18.76
C LYS A 75 -6.57 -8.76 18.22
N GLU A 76 -6.10 -8.91 16.98
CA GLU A 76 -5.88 -10.22 16.36
C GLU A 76 -4.44 -10.46 15.85
N LYS A 77 -4.09 -11.74 15.71
CA LYS A 77 -2.87 -12.23 15.05
C LYS A 77 -2.85 -11.73 13.61
N GLN A 78 -1.67 -11.29 13.14
CA GLN A 78 -1.42 -10.82 11.78
C GLN A 78 -2.27 -11.56 10.73
N HIS A 79 -3.15 -10.83 10.06
CA HIS A 79 -3.84 -11.31 8.85
C HIS A 79 -2.79 -11.90 7.89
N GLN A 80 -2.99 -13.11 7.36
CA GLN A 80 -1.99 -13.71 6.46
C GLN A 80 -2.25 -13.41 4.98
N GLY A 81 -3.35 -12.73 4.66
CA GLY A 81 -3.67 -12.33 3.30
C GLY A 81 -2.92 -11.07 2.83
N PRO A 82 -3.02 -10.77 1.53
CA PRO A 82 -2.58 -9.50 0.97
C PRO A 82 -3.23 -8.32 1.69
N ASN A 83 -2.52 -7.21 1.75
CA ASN A 83 -2.98 -5.90 2.24
C ASN A 83 -4.01 -5.32 1.26
N LEU A 84 -5.21 -5.90 1.23
CA LEU A 84 -6.31 -5.53 0.33
C LEU A 84 -7.36 -4.75 1.11
N PHE A 85 -7.75 -3.59 0.58
CA PHE A 85 -8.78 -2.75 1.15
C PHE A 85 -9.73 -2.27 0.06
N LEU A 86 -11.04 -2.32 0.32
CA LEU A 86 -12.09 -1.94 -0.61
C LEU A 86 -12.74 -0.63 -0.15
N LEU A 87 -12.83 0.34 -1.05
CA LEU A 87 -13.51 1.60 -0.84
C LEU A 87 -14.68 1.72 -1.82
N PRO A 88 -15.90 1.92 -1.31
CA PRO A 88 -17.06 2.01 -2.18
C PRO A 88 -17.14 3.39 -2.84
N LYS A 89 -18.00 3.53 -3.85
CA LYS A 89 -18.16 4.81 -4.56
C LYS A 89 -18.82 5.85 -3.64
N ARG A 90 -18.28 7.07 -3.58
CA ARG A 90 -18.95 8.19 -2.90
C ARG A 90 -20.34 8.42 -3.50
N LEU A 91 -21.36 8.37 -2.65
CA LEU A 91 -22.73 8.70 -3.01
C LEU A 91 -22.89 10.20 -3.24
N SER A 92 -23.81 10.58 -4.11
CA SER A 92 -24.27 11.97 -4.22
C SER A 92 -25.06 12.37 -2.97
N GLU A 93 -25.18 13.67 -2.71
CA GLU A 93 -25.94 14.19 -1.55
C GLU A 93 -27.40 13.71 -1.56
N GLN A 94 -28.00 13.53 -2.75
CA GLN A 94 -29.36 13.02 -2.89
C GLN A 94 -29.46 11.52 -2.56
N GLU A 95 -28.46 10.72 -2.95
CA GLU A 95 -28.38 9.30 -2.60
C GLU A 95 -28.11 9.12 -1.10
N GLU A 96 -27.26 9.95 -0.50
CA GLU A 96 -26.97 9.92 0.93
C GLU A 96 -28.18 10.34 1.77
N LYS A 97 -28.97 11.33 1.31
CA LYS A 97 -30.26 11.70 1.94
C LYS A 97 -31.24 10.55 1.92
N ARG A 98 -31.47 9.94 0.75
CA ARG A 98 -32.34 8.76 0.61
C ARG A 98 -31.90 7.62 1.54
N ARG A 99 -30.59 7.34 1.59
CA ARG A 99 -30.00 6.34 2.50
C ARG A 99 -30.26 6.67 3.98
N SER A 100 -30.09 7.94 4.36
CA SER A 100 -30.28 8.41 5.73
C SER A 100 -31.75 8.36 6.18
N GLU A 101 -32.67 8.52 5.22
CA GLU A 101 -34.11 8.39 5.41
C GLU A 101 -34.59 6.92 5.43
N GLY A 102 -33.67 5.96 5.29
CA GLY A 102 -33.95 4.52 5.34
C GLY A 102 -34.33 3.91 3.99
N ASP A 103 -34.28 4.68 2.90
CA ASP A 103 -34.51 4.17 1.56
C ASP A 103 -33.29 3.35 1.09
N ALA A 104 -33.57 2.21 0.46
CA ALA A 104 -32.53 1.32 -0.02
C ALA A 104 -31.89 1.92 -1.27
N VAL A 105 -30.70 2.50 -1.14
CA VAL A 105 -29.92 2.93 -2.31
C VAL A 105 -29.55 1.67 -3.11
N PRO A 106 -30.03 1.53 -4.36
CA PRO A 106 -29.75 0.35 -5.16
C PRO A 106 -28.26 0.17 -5.31
N GLY A 107 -27.79 -1.00 -4.88
CA GLY A 107 -26.38 -1.31 -4.89
C GLY A 107 -25.58 -0.65 -3.76
N TYR A 108 -26.11 -0.55 -2.54
CA TYR A 108 -25.35 -0.15 -1.34
C TYR A 108 -25.93 -0.73 -0.03
N GLN A 109 -26.71 -1.81 -0.14
CA GLN A 109 -27.50 -2.37 0.96
C GLN A 109 -26.63 -3.06 2.04
N ASP A 110 -25.39 -3.34 1.69
CA ASP A 110 -24.43 -4.24 2.33
C ASP A 110 -23.01 -3.65 2.36
N GLY A 111 -22.80 -2.48 1.76
CA GLY A 111 -21.52 -1.76 1.76
C GLY A 111 -21.33 -0.86 2.98
N GLY A 112 -20.14 -0.93 3.60
CA GLY A 112 -19.73 0.00 4.65
C GLY A 112 -19.79 1.46 4.18
N ARG A 113 -20.01 2.41 5.08
CA ARG A 113 -20.01 3.83 4.71
C ARG A 113 -18.61 4.24 4.27
N LEU A 114 -18.51 5.04 3.21
CA LEU A 114 -17.21 5.45 2.67
C LEU A 114 -16.37 6.11 3.76
N GLU A 115 -16.97 6.98 4.57
CA GLU A 115 -16.32 7.71 5.65
C GLU A 115 -15.78 6.73 6.71
N GLN A 116 -16.58 5.73 7.09
CA GLN A 116 -16.17 4.73 8.07
C GLN A 116 -15.00 3.87 7.54
N LEU A 117 -15.10 3.38 6.32
CA LEU A 117 -14.04 2.57 5.69
C LEU A 117 -12.78 3.40 5.43
N ALA A 118 -12.91 4.66 5.02
CA ALA A 118 -11.78 5.57 4.85
C ALA A 118 -11.10 5.91 6.19
N SER A 119 -11.87 6.12 7.26
CA SER A 119 -11.32 6.30 8.61
C SER A 119 -10.59 5.05 9.10
N LEU A 120 -11.15 3.86 8.86
CA LEU A 120 -10.48 2.59 9.20
C LEU A 120 -9.18 2.41 8.43
N LEU A 121 -9.16 2.68 7.12
CA LEU A 121 -7.95 2.62 6.31
C LEU A 121 -6.91 3.64 6.81
N THR A 122 -7.33 4.86 7.13
CA THR A 122 -6.44 5.90 7.66
C THR A 122 -5.79 5.47 8.97
N LEU A 123 -6.56 4.85 9.86
CA LEU A 123 -6.06 4.32 11.12
C LEU A 123 -5.03 3.20 10.89
N GLN A 124 -5.34 2.24 10.01
CA GLN A 124 -4.43 1.13 9.69
C GLN A 124 -3.15 1.60 8.99
N VAL A 125 -3.24 2.55 8.06
CA VAL A 125 -2.06 3.14 7.39
C VAL A 125 -1.23 3.96 8.40
N GLY A 126 -1.88 4.72 9.27
CA GLY A 126 -1.22 5.52 10.31
C GLY A 126 -0.49 4.68 11.36
N SER A 127 -0.94 3.44 11.61
CA SER A 127 -0.33 2.51 12.55
C SER A 127 0.74 1.60 11.92
N MET A 128 1.05 1.76 10.63
CA MET A 128 2.06 0.95 9.95
C MET A 128 3.46 1.15 10.56
N PRO A 129 4.29 0.09 10.57
CA PRO A 129 5.64 0.17 11.10
C PRO A 129 6.50 1.13 10.26
N LYS A 130 7.13 2.10 10.95
CA LYS A 130 8.06 3.06 10.34
C LYS A 130 9.45 2.45 10.28
N GLN A 131 9.80 1.87 9.14
CA GLN A 131 11.12 1.26 8.94
C GLN A 131 12.14 2.29 8.48
N HIS A 132 13.37 2.17 8.97
CA HIS A 132 14.46 3.02 8.51
C HIS A 132 14.79 2.73 7.05
N ILE A 133 14.95 3.80 6.27
CA ILE A 133 15.30 3.73 4.84
C ILE A 133 16.81 3.53 4.67
N THR A 134 17.61 4.06 5.60
CA THR A 134 19.07 4.01 5.63
C THR A 134 19.55 3.37 6.94
N HIS A 135 20.84 3.01 7.00
CA HIS A 135 21.45 2.47 8.23
C HIS A 135 21.42 3.47 9.41
N THR A 136 21.39 4.76 9.11
CA THR A 136 21.24 5.83 10.09
C THR A 136 19.80 6.36 10.08
N PRO A 137 19.22 6.69 11.25
CA PRO A 137 17.91 7.33 11.33
C PRO A 137 17.97 8.73 10.69
N LEU A 138 16.96 9.07 9.91
CA LEU A 138 16.86 10.36 9.23
C LEU A 138 15.85 11.26 9.93
N THR A 139 16.19 12.54 10.07
CA THR A 139 15.21 13.60 10.35
C THR A 139 14.47 13.97 9.06
N GLU A 140 13.36 14.71 9.16
CA GLU A 140 12.60 15.17 7.98
C GLU A 140 13.47 15.97 6.99
N LYS A 141 14.35 16.83 7.51
CA LYS A 141 15.29 17.60 6.70
C LYS A 141 16.29 16.70 5.98
N ASN A 142 16.87 15.72 6.68
CA ASN A 142 17.83 14.79 6.08
C ASN A 142 17.17 13.85 5.08
N TRP A 143 15.92 13.45 5.33
CA TRP A 143 15.10 12.69 4.38
C TRP A 143 14.89 13.46 3.08
N PHE A 144 14.57 14.77 3.16
CA PHE A 144 14.42 15.61 1.96
C PHE A 144 15.72 15.67 1.13
N HIS A 145 16.86 15.92 1.78
CA HIS A 145 18.17 15.93 1.10
C HIS A 145 18.56 14.56 0.54
N TYR A 146 18.17 13.48 1.21
CA TYR A 146 18.36 12.12 0.71
C TYR A 146 17.53 11.86 -0.55
N SER A 147 16.24 12.20 -0.53
CA SER A 147 15.32 12.05 -1.66
C SER A 147 15.76 12.85 -2.89
N ALA A 148 16.24 14.08 -2.71
CA ALA A 148 16.79 14.89 -3.80
C ALA A 148 17.98 14.19 -4.49
N ARG A 149 18.93 13.67 -3.70
CA ARG A 149 20.07 12.91 -4.24
C ARG A 149 19.64 11.61 -4.93
N LEU A 150 18.66 10.91 -4.37
CA LEU A 150 18.11 9.70 -4.97
C LEU A 150 17.50 9.98 -6.34
N TRP A 151 16.77 11.10 -6.47
CA TRP A 151 16.22 11.56 -7.73
C TRP A 151 17.30 11.88 -8.77
N ASP A 152 18.34 12.63 -8.41
CA ASP A 152 19.46 12.92 -9.31
C ASP A 152 20.17 11.64 -9.78
N ALA A 153 20.30 10.64 -8.90
CA ALA A 153 20.87 9.33 -9.24
C ALA A 153 19.95 8.53 -10.17
N MET A 154 18.62 8.57 -9.94
CA MET A 154 17.64 7.94 -10.83
C MET A 154 17.69 8.52 -12.25
N GLN A 155 17.77 9.84 -12.38
CA GLN A 155 17.87 10.50 -13.70
C GLN A 155 19.10 10.07 -14.50
N LYS A 156 20.20 9.75 -13.80
CA LYS A 156 21.46 9.29 -14.41
C LYS A 156 21.53 7.76 -14.59
N SER A 157 20.51 7.03 -14.15
CA SER A 157 20.51 5.57 -14.14
C SER A 157 20.43 4.99 -15.55
N MET A 158 21.41 4.15 -15.91
CA MET A 158 21.43 3.44 -17.20
C MET A 158 20.28 2.44 -17.34
N VAL A 159 19.74 1.93 -16.23
CA VAL A 159 18.70 0.89 -16.26
C VAL A 159 17.39 1.42 -16.84
N PHE A 160 17.06 2.69 -16.58
CA PHE A 160 15.87 3.31 -17.17
C PHE A 160 16.04 3.54 -18.68
N MET A 161 17.23 3.97 -19.10
CA MET A 161 17.56 4.14 -20.52
C MET A 161 17.52 2.81 -21.28
N GLU A 162 18.05 1.74 -20.68
CA GLU A 162 18.02 0.41 -21.26
C GLU A 162 16.59 -0.14 -21.39
N TYR A 163 15.76 0.01 -20.34
CA TYR A 163 14.35 -0.36 -20.41
C TYR A 163 13.60 0.43 -21.49
N SER A 164 13.84 1.74 -21.60
CA SER A 164 13.23 2.58 -22.64
C SER A 164 13.65 2.16 -24.06
N ARG A 165 14.87 1.66 -24.25
CA ARG A 165 15.34 1.16 -25.55
C ARG A 165 14.64 -0.14 -25.97
N LEU A 166 14.15 -0.91 -25.00
CA LEU A 166 13.45 -2.18 -25.23
C LEU A 166 11.95 -2.00 -25.46
N LEU A 167 11.41 -0.79 -25.23
CA LEU A 167 10.05 -0.43 -25.57
C LEU A 167 10.03 0.13 -27.01
N PRO A 168 9.35 -0.53 -27.97
CA PRO A 168 9.23 -0.05 -29.35
C PRO A 168 8.32 1.18 -29.50
#